data_AF-A0A9P8FU05-F1
#
_entry.id   AF-A0A9P8FU05-F1
#
_cell.length_a   1.000
_cell.length_b   1.000
_cell.length_c   1.000
_cell.angle_alpha   90.00
_cell.angle_beta   90.00
_cell.angle_gamma   90.00
#
_symmetry.space_group_name_H-M   'P 1'
#
loop_
_entity.id
_entity.type
_entity.pdbx_description
1 polymer ?
#
loop_
_entity_poly.entity_id
_entity_poly.type
_entity_poly.pdbx_seq_one_letter_code
_entity_poly.pdbx_strand_id
1 'polypeptide(L)'
;MYDMSVEDFLDNTTQHLFGNHVDTEFSSWSASPRFVLHYATSERESAYVAVIDTSGLRESTGNSMFHVPALAPIFEDPIPGRCPKYALYDWEYLVHGVIEGRHYKAVSFQSLCDAGLTNHLPPLREYVNAWGSDKFPLPELIVPFSKGELDDLDRIAELFGPRSQMRTAITITLFCCKKRAGFGTELREDELKEIVQHLGGRNNVDDDWCASLWNDVYDPRYEDNKQMVNVMRAVSTYCWGRGARARFANKVDADLNSFTGDVPSAYIHSLMEPGAGSVANFKPLATMNLIGMMILAVLIHFFRNPTATGWLVVIYCLYWDIRGIRSWLLRLAAEYMDPAV
;
A
#
# COMPACT_ATOMS: atom_id res chain seq x y z
N MET A 1 1.93 -23.11 11.30
CA MET A 1 2.61 -21.88 10.82
C MET A 1 4.01 -21.83 11.40
N TYR A 2 4.20 -22.25 12.65
CA TYR A 2 5.51 -22.44 13.29
C TYR A 2 5.89 -23.92 13.34
N ASP A 3 7.19 -24.23 13.32
CA ASP A 3 7.73 -25.56 13.66
C ASP A 3 7.87 -25.70 15.19
N MET A 4 6.77 -25.43 15.90
CA MET A 4 6.68 -25.44 17.36
C MET A 4 5.35 -26.03 17.78
N SER A 5 5.32 -26.74 18.91
CA SER A 5 4.04 -27.12 19.53
C SER A 5 3.31 -25.86 20.01
N VAL A 6 2.00 -25.98 20.27
CA VAL A 6 1.24 -24.87 20.87
C VAL A 6 1.88 -24.51 22.22
N GLU A 7 2.22 -25.49 23.05
CA GLU A 7 2.83 -25.25 24.37
C GLU A 7 4.16 -24.49 24.26
N ASP A 8 5.04 -24.89 23.34
CA ASP A 8 6.32 -24.21 23.09
C ASP A 8 6.11 -22.79 22.57
N PHE A 9 5.14 -22.58 21.67
CA PHE A 9 4.79 -21.24 21.19
C PHE A 9 4.34 -20.34 22.34
N LEU A 10 3.50 -20.86 23.25
CA LEU A 10 3.02 -20.11 24.41
C LEU A 10 4.17 -19.76 25.35
N ASP A 11 5.03 -20.72 25.68
CA ASP A 11 6.18 -20.48 26.57
C ASP A 11 7.21 -19.54 25.97
N ASN A 12 7.57 -19.72 24.69
CA ASN A 12 8.51 -18.87 23.98
C ASN A 12 7.99 -17.41 23.92
N THR A 13 6.69 -17.24 23.65
CA THR A 13 6.04 -15.92 23.65
C THR A 13 5.99 -15.29 25.06
N THR A 14 5.56 -16.04 26.08
CA THR A 14 5.52 -15.52 27.45
C THR A 14 6.93 -15.15 27.93
N GLN A 15 7.93 -15.97 27.63
CA GLN A 15 9.32 -15.65 27.96
C GLN A 15 9.83 -14.43 27.18
N HIS A 16 9.45 -14.24 25.92
CA HIS A 16 9.81 -13.03 25.16
C HIS A 16 9.32 -11.75 25.83
N LEU A 17 8.05 -11.74 26.24
CA LEU A 17 7.39 -10.52 26.73
C LEU A 17 7.77 -10.16 28.18
N PHE A 18 8.14 -11.16 28.99
CA PHE A 18 8.36 -10.99 30.44
C PHE A 18 9.74 -11.42 30.93
N GLY A 19 10.50 -12.15 30.12
CA GLY A 19 11.80 -12.67 30.50
C GLY A 19 12.86 -11.57 30.52
N ASN A 20 13.70 -11.56 31.56
CA ASN A 20 14.73 -10.53 31.71
C ASN A 20 15.92 -10.72 30.74
N HIS A 21 16.13 -11.92 30.19
CA HIS A 21 17.13 -12.25 29.18
C HIS A 21 16.70 -13.55 28.47
N VAL A 22 16.19 -13.47 27.24
CA VAL A 22 15.74 -14.68 26.54
C VAL A 22 16.14 -14.66 25.08
N ASP A 23 16.88 -15.70 24.68
CA ASP A 23 17.08 -16.10 23.28
C ASP A 23 15.78 -16.75 22.78
N THR A 24 14.81 -15.92 22.40
CA THR A 24 13.56 -16.40 21.78
C THR A 24 13.67 -16.41 20.26
N GLU A 25 12.78 -17.15 19.61
CA GLU A 25 12.67 -17.14 18.14
C GLU A 25 11.92 -15.92 17.59
N PHE A 26 11.50 -15.00 18.46
CA PHE A 26 10.77 -13.79 18.12
C PHE A 26 11.64 -12.54 18.20
N SER A 27 11.27 -11.56 17.38
CA SER A 27 11.73 -10.17 17.51
C SER A 27 10.54 -9.23 17.66
N SER A 28 10.68 -8.20 18.50
CA SER A 28 9.69 -7.16 18.74
C SER A 28 9.70 -6.10 17.65
N TRP A 29 8.52 -5.79 17.12
CA TRP A 29 8.29 -4.74 16.13
C TRP A 29 7.10 -3.87 16.53
N SER A 30 7.01 -2.67 15.98
CA SER A 30 5.84 -1.82 16.14
C SER A 30 5.36 -1.32 14.79
N ALA A 31 4.04 -1.29 14.62
CA ALA A 31 3.43 -0.65 13.46
C ALA A 31 3.50 0.88 13.55
N SER A 32 3.70 1.47 14.74
CA SER A 32 3.73 2.93 14.91
C SER A 32 5.14 3.50 14.70
N PRO A 33 5.38 4.28 13.64
CA PRO A 33 6.66 4.96 13.47
C PRO A 33 6.95 5.95 14.61
N ARG A 34 5.94 6.62 15.17
CA ARG A 34 6.15 7.55 16.29
C ARG A 34 6.69 6.85 17.52
N PHE A 35 6.09 5.71 17.86
CA PHE A 35 6.56 4.90 18.97
C PHE A 35 8.03 4.48 18.79
N VAL A 36 8.39 3.98 17.60
CA VAL A 36 9.77 3.58 17.27
C VAL A 36 10.74 4.78 17.37
N LEU A 37 10.35 5.93 16.85
CA LEU A 37 11.17 7.14 16.89
C LEU A 37 11.34 7.69 18.31
N HIS A 38 10.30 7.61 19.15
CA HIS A 38 10.41 7.97 20.57
C HIS A 38 11.35 6.99 21.28
N TYR A 39 11.20 5.69 21.06
CA TYR A 39 12.06 4.67 21.66
C TYR A 39 13.53 4.88 21.26
N ALA A 40 13.80 5.23 20.00
CA ALA A 40 15.16 5.54 19.53
C ALA A 40 15.81 6.73 20.25
N THR A 41 15.03 7.62 20.89
CA THR A 41 15.60 8.74 21.67
C THR A 41 16.25 8.30 22.99
N SER A 42 15.89 7.14 23.55
CA SER A 42 16.49 6.64 24.80
C SER A 42 17.94 6.21 24.61
N GLU A 43 18.27 5.72 23.42
CA GLU A 43 19.58 5.18 23.06
C GLU A 43 20.16 5.93 21.85
N ARG A 44 20.01 7.26 21.83
CA ARG A 44 20.21 8.11 20.64
C ARG A 44 21.48 7.81 19.83
N GLU A 45 22.61 7.56 20.51
CA GLU A 45 23.91 7.35 19.89
C GLU A 45 24.09 5.93 19.31
N SER A 46 23.38 4.94 19.83
CA SER A 46 23.50 3.52 19.48
C SER A 46 22.27 2.96 18.77
N ALA A 47 21.15 3.71 18.75
CA ALA A 47 19.89 3.27 18.19
C ALA A 47 19.89 3.23 16.66
N TYR A 48 19.23 2.20 16.13
CA TYR A 48 18.92 2.06 14.72
C TYR A 48 17.41 1.94 14.56
N VAL A 49 16.87 2.66 13.56
CA VAL A 49 15.49 2.52 13.14
C VAL A 49 15.46 1.51 12.01
N ALA A 50 14.71 0.43 12.20
CA ALA A 50 14.58 -0.64 11.22
C ALA A 50 13.17 -0.66 10.61
N VAL A 51 13.10 -1.02 9.34
CA VAL A 51 11.87 -1.22 8.58
C VAL A 51 11.93 -2.58 7.89
N ILE A 52 10.79 -3.27 7.85
CA ILE A 52 10.61 -4.54 7.17
C ILE A 52 9.46 -4.46 6.16
N ASP A 53 9.66 -5.10 5.01
CA ASP A 53 8.62 -5.44 4.06
C ASP A 53 8.02 -6.79 4.47
N THR A 54 6.88 -6.74 5.15
CA THR A 54 6.24 -7.88 5.80
C THR A 54 5.75 -8.92 4.79
N SER A 55 5.21 -8.47 3.65
CA SER A 55 4.78 -9.35 2.55
C SER A 55 5.98 -10.05 1.93
N GLY A 56 7.02 -9.28 1.57
CA GLY A 56 8.21 -9.84 0.96
C GLY A 56 9.01 -10.77 1.88
N LEU A 57 9.08 -10.49 3.18
CA LEU A 57 9.63 -11.42 4.17
C LEU A 57 8.83 -12.73 4.21
N ARG A 58 7.50 -12.65 4.32
CA ARG A 58 6.65 -13.85 4.33
C ARG A 58 6.81 -14.69 3.08
N GLU A 59 6.89 -14.07 1.91
CA GLU A 59 7.06 -14.77 0.63
C GLU A 59 8.45 -15.40 0.48
N SER A 60 9.50 -14.74 0.95
CA SER A 60 10.89 -15.17 0.73
C SER A 60 11.40 -16.15 1.78
N THR A 61 11.04 -15.97 3.05
CA THR A 61 11.56 -16.76 4.17
C THR A 61 10.47 -17.53 4.92
N GLY A 62 9.19 -17.26 4.65
CA GLY A 62 8.09 -17.85 5.40
C GLY A 62 7.87 -17.22 6.78
N ASN A 63 8.56 -16.11 7.10
CA ASN A 63 8.39 -15.44 8.39
C ASN A 63 6.92 -15.07 8.60
N SER A 64 6.46 -15.29 9.82
CA SER A 64 5.11 -14.96 10.24
C SER A 64 5.14 -13.91 11.33
N MET A 65 4.09 -13.11 11.36
CA MET A 65 3.97 -11.96 12.23
C MET A 65 2.58 -11.93 12.84
N PHE A 66 2.48 -11.56 14.11
CA PHE A 66 1.21 -11.37 14.79
C PHE A 66 1.27 -10.21 15.77
N HIS A 67 0.13 -9.56 15.97
CA HIS A 67 -0.07 -8.56 17.00
C HIS A 67 -0.21 -9.25 18.36
N VAL A 68 0.53 -8.82 19.38
CA VAL A 68 0.54 -9.49 20.69
C VAL A 68 -0.88 -9.58 21.32
N PRO A 69 -1.71 -8.52 21.32
CA PRO A 69 -3.10 -8.62 21.77
C PRO A 69 -3.98 -9.64 21.05
N ALA A 70 -3.69 -9.98 19.78
CA ALA A 70 -4.45 -11.00 19.05
C ALA A 70 -4.28 -12.41 19.66
N LEU A 71 -3.27 -12.58 20.51
CA LEU A 71 -3.07 -13.80 21.26
C LEU A 71 -4.03 -13.95 22.44
N ALA A 72 -4.65 -12.89 22.95
CA ALA A 72 -5.46 -12.95 24.17
C ALA A 72 -6.43 -14.15 24.25
N PRO A 73 -7.20 -14.51 23.19
CA PRO A 73 -8.11 -15.65 23.23
C PRO A 73 -7.45 -17.02 23.42
N ILE A 74 -6.18 -17.15 23.02
CA ILE A 74 -5.40 -18.40 23.16
C ILE A 74 -4.84 -18.53 24.59
N PHE A 75 -4.73 -17.41 25.31
CA PHE A 75 -4.14 -17.32 26.65
C PHE A 75 -5.17 -16.95 27.73
N GLU A 76 -6.47 -16.97 27.42
CA GLU A 76 -7.57 -16.63 28.33
C GLU A 76 -7.78 -17.65 29.45
N ASP A 77 -7.25 -18.88 29.31
CA ASP A 77 -7.14 -19.81 30.44
C ASP A 77 -5.92 -19.43 31.29
N PRO A 78 -6.10 -18.97 32.55
CA PRO A 78 -4.99 -18.59 33.41
C PRO A 78 -4.20 -19.84 33.83
N ILE A 79 -3.21 -20.19 33.03
CA ILE A 79 -2.21 -21.19 33.40
C ILE A 79 -1.28 -20.56 34.45
N PRO A 80 -1.12 -21.18 35.64
CA PRO A 80 -0.22 -20.66 36.67
C PRO A 80 1.19 -20.46 36.10
N GLY A 81 1.72 -19.23 36.18
CA GLY A 81 3.03 -18.87 35.62
C GLY A 81 3.00 -18.15 34.26
N ARG A 82 1.86 -18.11 33.57
CA ARG A 82 1.67 -17.33 32.33
C ARG A 82 0.82 -16.10 32.61
N CYS A 83 1.24 -14.92 32.13
CA CYS A 83 0.61 -13.65 32.47
C CYS A 83 -0.54 -13.34 31.50
N PRO A 84 -1.77 -13.05 31.99
CA PRO A 84 -2.92 -12.74 31.13
C PRO A 84 -2.91 -11.32 30.56
N LYS A 85 -1.84 -10.53 30.73
CA LYS A 85 -1.82 -9.10 30.41
C LYS A 85 -1.24 -8.76 29.03
N TYR A 86 -1.52 -9.59 28.03
CA TYR A 86 -1.14 -9.35 26.62
C TYR A 86 -1.65 -7.99 26.09
N ALA A 87 -2.77 -7.50 26.63
CA ALA A 87 -3.31 -6.17 26.32
C ALA A 87 -2.36 -5.01 26.67
N LEU A 88 -1.36 -5.21 27.53
CA LEU A 88 -0.34 -4.18 27.85
C LEU A 88 0.71 -4.02 26.74
N TYR A 89 0.81 -4.99 25.83
CA TYR A 89 1.76 -5.03 24.72
C TYR A 89 1.07 -4.65 23.40
N ASP A 90 0.13 -3.72 23.47
CA ASP A 90 -0.64 -3.23 22.31
C ASP A 90 0.19 -2.57 21.21
N TRP A 91 1.41 -2.20 21.53
CA TRP A 91 2.39 -1.60 20.65
C TRP A 91 3.22 -2.63 19.88
N GLU A 92 3.15 -3.91 20.27
CA GLU A 92 4.11 -4.93 19.89
C GLU A 92 3.54 -5.95 18.89
N TYR A 93 4.34 -6.20 17.86
CA TYR A 93 4.18 -7.25 16.89
C TYR A 93 5.38 -8.18 17.02
N LEU A 94 5.13 -9.49 17.09
CA LEU A 94 6.22 -10.46 17.11
C LEU A 94 6.38 -11.03 15.71
N VAL A 95 7.62 -10.99 15.23
CA VAL A 95 8.02 -11.65 13.98
C VAL A 95 8.86 -12.86 14.34
N HIS A 96 8.46 -14.03 13.84
CA HIS A 96 9.18 -15.28 14.02
C HIS A 96 10.20 -15.52 12.91
N GLY A 97 11.40 -15.94 13.30
CA GLY A 97 12.48 -16.31 12.39
C GLY A 97 13.47 -15.17 12.10
N VAL A 98 14.49 -15.49 11.30
CA VAL A 98 15.57 -14.54 10.98
C VAL A 98 15.06 -13.45 10.04
N ILE A 99 15.35 -12.19 10.37
CA ILE A 99 15.02 -11.04 9.54
C ILE A 99 16.30 -10.58 8.83
N GLU A 100 16.42 -10.92 7.56
CA GLU A 100 17.62 -10.60 6.80
C GLU A 100 17.32 -10.37 5.30
N GLY A 101 18.38 -9.97 4.59
CA GLY A 101 18.34 -9.80 3.15
C GLY A 101 17.60 -8.56 2.70
N ARG A 102 16.94 -8.66 1.54
CA ARG A 102 16.50 -7.49 0.78
C ARG A 102 15.22 -6.83 1.30
N HIS A 103 14.50 -7.48 2.21
CA HIS A 103 13.20 -7.04 2.74
C HIS A 103 13.34 -6.37 4.12
N TYR A 104 14.58 -6.14 4.55
CA TYR A 104 14.92 -5.48 5.81
C TYR A 104 15.91 -4.35 5.55
N LYS A 105 15.75 -3.24 6.28
CA LYS A 105 16.76 -2.19 6.34
C LYS A 105 16.75 -1.51 7.69
N ALA A 106 17.94 -1.27 8.22
CA ALA A 106 18.16 -0.39 9.36
C ALA A 106 19.02 0.82 9.00
N VAL A 107 18.72 1.95 9.63
CA VAL A 107 19.45 3.22 9.52
C VAL A 107 19.68 3.74 10.93
N SER A 108 20.87 4.27 11.23
CA SER A 108 21.13 4.84 12.56
C SER A 108 20.21 6.03 12.80
N PHE A 109 19.69 6.14 14.02
CA PHE A 109 18.82 7.26 14.38
C PHE A 109 19.56 8.60 14.24
N GLN A 110 20.87 8.61 14.54
CA GLN A 110 21.71 9.78 14.33
C GLN A 110 21.77 10.21 12.86
N SER A 111 21.93 9.28 11.90
CA SER A 111 21.92 9.65 10.47
C SER A 111 20.57 10.21 10.01
N LEU A 112 19.45 9.71 10.55
CA LEU A 112 18.13 10.30 10.29
C LEU A 112 18.05 11.73 10.83
N CYS A 113 18.59 11.98 12.03
CA CYS A 113 18.65 13.31 12.62
C CYS A 113 19.51 14.27 11.79
N ASP A 114 20.68 13.83 11.34
CA ASP A 114 21.59 14.62 10.50
C ASP A 114 20.97 14.95 9.13
N ALA A 115 20.15 14.05 8.59
CA ALA A 115 19.36 14.29 7.38
C ALA A 115 18.16 15.23 7.59
N GLY A 116 17.91 15.68 8.82
CA GLY A 116 16.90 16.68 9.14
C GLY A 116 15.62 16.15 9.79
N LEU A 117 15.56 14.88 10.22
CA LEU A 117 14.37 14.32 10.89
C LEU A 117 13.87 15.20 12.04
N THR A 118 14.78 15.76 12.85
CA THR A 118 14.45 16.63 13.99
C THR A 118 14.03 18.04 13.60
N ASN A 119 14.15 18.42 12.33
CA ASN A 119 13.54 19.65 11.80
C ASN A 119 12.05 19.42 11.49
N HIS A 120 11.70 18.20 11.04
CA HIS A 120 10.31 17.82 10.80
C HIS A 120 9.62 17.39 12.10
N LEU A 121 10.31 16.74 13.01
CA LEU A 121 9.78 16.29 14.30
C LEU A 121 10.62 16.89 15.44
N PRO A 122 10.46 18.19 15.75
CA PRO A 122 11.25 18.88 16.78
C PRO A 122 11.30 18.20 18.15
N PRO A 123 10.24 17.53 18.66
CA PRO A 123 10.32 16.82 19.93
C PRO A 123 11.44 15.77 19.98
N LEU A 124 11.84 15.19 18.84
CA LEU A 124 12.91 14.20 18.76
C LEU A 124 14.33 14.78 18.95
N ARG A 125 14.46 16.09 19.17
CA ARG A 125 15.75 16.72 19.54
C ARG A 125 16.19 16.33 20.94
N GLU A 126 15.23 16.04 21.80
CA GLU A 126 15.45 15.64 23.19
C GLU A 126 15.00 14.20 23.41
N TYR A 127 15.16 13.72 24.64
CA TYR A 127 14.58 12.45 25.07
C TYR A 127 13.05 12.55 25.10
N VAL A 128 12.38 11.58 24.47
CA VAL A 128 10.93 11.44 24.46
C VAL A 128 10.57 10.07 25.01
N ASN A 129 9.71 10.05 26.02
CA ASN A 129 9.22 8.79 26.55
C ASN A 129 8.34 8.08 25.51
N ALA A 130 8.74 6.88 25.08
CA ALA A 130 7.93 6.04 24.19
C ALA A 130 6.69 5.46 24.90
N TRP A 131 6.71 5.47 26.23
CA TRP A 131 5.72 4.86 27.09
C TRP A 131 4.79 5.92 27.72
N GLY A 132 3.57 5.52 28.05
CA GLY A 132 2.61 6.36 28.76
C GLY A 132 1.44 6.86 27.90
N SER A 133 0.76 7.91 28.37
CA SER A 133 -0.44 8.48 27.73
C SER A 133 -0.19 9.00 26.31
N ASP A 134 1.04 9.41 26.04
CA ASP A 134 1.40 10.16 24.83
C ASP A 134 1.83 9.23 23.68
N LYS A 135 1.78 7.90 23.89
CA LYS A 135 2.19 6.89 22.89
C LYS A 135 1.25 6.81 21.68
N PHE A 136 0.00 7.24 21.85
CA PHE A 136 -1.06 7.15 20.84
C PHE A 136 -1.28 8.45 20.04
N PRO A 137 -1.30 9.64 20.68
CA PRO A 137 -1.69 10.86 19.97
C PRO A 137 -0.60 11.40 19.03
N LEU A 138 -1.05 12.01 17.94
CA LEU A 138 -0.23 12.92 17.12
C LEU A 138 -0.04 14.26 17.85
N PRO A 139 1.00 15.05 17.50
CA PRO A 139 1.17 16.38 18.05
C PRO A 139 -0.06 17.25 17.75
N GLU A 140 -0.48 18.09 18.70
CA GLU A 140 -1.73 18.86 18.57
C GLU A 140 -1.77 19.79 17.35
N LEU A 141 -0.60 20.33 16.97
CA LEU A 141 -0.46 21.25 15.86
C LEU A 141 -0.81 20.57 14.53
N ILE A 142 -1.87 21.07 13.88
CA ILE A 142 -2.23 20.67 12.52
C ILE A 142 -1.24 21.31 11.53
N VAL A 143 -0.53 20.47 10.78
CA VAL A 143 0.46 20.88 9.79
C VAL A 143 -0.13 20.73 8.38
N PRO A 144 -0.28 21.82 7.61
CA PRO A 144 -0.79 21.75 6.25
C PRO A 144 0.19 21.00 5.34
N PHE A 145 -0.32 20.50 4.22
CA PHE A 145 0.51 19.89 3.20
C PHE A 145 1.45 20.93 2.56
N SER A 146 2.67 20.51 2.28
CA SER A 146 3.63 21.26 1.47
C SER A 146 4.41 20.30 0.58
N LYS A 147 4.57 20.64 -0.70
CA LYS A 147 5.42 19.88 -1.61
C LYS A 147 6.86 19.80 -1.12
N GLY A 148 7.43 20.93 -0.68
CA GLY A 148 8.79 20.96 -0.16
C GLY A 148 8.98 20.07 1.06
N GLU A 149 7.93 19.85 1.87
CA GLU A 149 7.99 18.89 2.97
C GLU A 149 8.14 17.45 2.46
N LEU A 150 7.41 17.05 1.41
CA LEU A 150 7.57 15.72 0.83
C LEU A 150 9.00 15.51 0.31
N ASP A 151 9.55 16.49 -0.42
CA ASP A 151 10.92 16.44 -0.93
C ASP A 151 11.93 16.29 0.22
N ASP A 152 11.75 17.02 1.32
CA ASP A 152 12.63 16.94 2.48
C ASP A 152 12.53 15.57 3.18
N LEU A 153 11.32 15.06 3.40
CA LEU A 153 11.08 13.75 4.00
C LEU A 153 11.61 12.61 3.15
N ASP A 154 11.56 12.79 1.84
CA ASP A 154 12.04 11.83 0.86
C ASP A 154 13.56 11.71 0.85
N ARG A 155 14.29 12.81 1.05
CA ARG A 155 15.74 12.78 1.30
C ARG A 155 16.10 12.03 2.58
N ILE A 156 15.26 12.09 3.62
CA ILE A 156 15.45 11.27 4.83
C ILE A 156 15.18 9.80 4.50
N ALA A 157 14.11 9.51 3.76
CA ALA A 157 13.74 8.15 3.36
C ALA A 157 14.79 7.47 2.45
N GLU A 158 15.54 8.23 1.64
CA GLU A 158 16.66 7.73 0.83
C GLU A 158 17.72 6.96 1.62
N LEU A 159 17.88 7.26 2.92
CA LEU A 159 18.84 6.55 3.78
C LEU A 159 18.48 5.06 3.95
N PHE A 160 17.20 4.71 3.80
CA PHE A 160 16.75 3.32 3.79
C PHE A 160 16.97 2.61 2.44
N GLY A 161 17.48 3.33 1.44
CA GLY A 161 17.95 2.78 0.18
C GLY A 161 17.24 3.37 -1.04
N PRO A 162 17.81 3.14 -2.23
CA PRO A 162 17.34 3.77 -3.48
C PRO A 162 16.07 3.12 -4.06
N ARG A 163 15.54 2.06 -3.43
CA ARG A 163 14.35 1.38 -3.94
C ARG A 163 13.14 2.27 -3.81
N SER A 164 12.52 2.59 -4.95
CA SER A 164 11.40 3.53 -5.05
C SER A 164 10.25 3.22 -4.11
N GLN A 165 9.87 1.94 -3.97
CA GLN A 165 8.73 1.53 -3.14
C GLN A 165 8.98 1.69 -1.64
N MET A 166 10.11 1.20 -1.12
CA MET A 166 10.46 1.33 0.31
C MET A 166 10.64 2.79 0.70
N ARG A 167 11.37 3.57 -0.11
CA ARG A 167 11.53 5.01 0.05
C ARG A 167 10.17 5.70 0.11
N THR A 168 9.31 5.44 -0.87
CA THR A 168 7.95 5.99 -0.94
C THR A 168 7.13 5.69 0.32
N ALA A 169 7.12 4.43 0.76
CA ALA A 169 6.40 4.03 1.96
C ALA A 169 6.89 4.83 3.18
N ILE A 170 8.22 4.92 3.36
CA ILE A 170 8.83 5.65 4.48
C ILE A 170 8.54 7.16 4.40
N THR A 171 8.57 7.77 3.21
CA THR A 171 8.20 9.18 3.03
C THR A 171 6.77 9.44 3.51
N ILE A 172 5.81 8.58 3.14
CA ILE A 172 4.41 8.68 3.59
C ILE A 172 4.30 8.42 5.09
N THR A 173 5.02 7.43 5.62
CA THR A 173 5.06 7.13 7.06
C THR A 173 5.54 8.34 7.87
N LEU A 174 6.64 8.98 7.46
CA LEU A 174 7.16 10.18 8.11
C LEU A 174 6.20 11.37 7.94
N PHE A 175 5.58 11.51 6.76
CA PHE A 175 4.54 12.52 6.52
C PHE A 175 3.37 12.35 7.51
N CYS A 176 3.04 11.11 7.87
CA CYS A 176 1.95 10.79 8.78
C CYS A 176 2.31 10.91 10.26
N CYS A 177 3.57 11.19 10.62
CA CYS A 177 4.00 11.41 12.02
C CYS A 177 3.59 12.79 12.59
N LYS A 178 3.03 13.67 11.75
CA LYS A 178 2.48 14.99 12.09
C LYS A 178 0.97 14.98 11.90
N LYS A 179 0.21 15.75 12.69
CA LYS A 179 -1.25 15.84 12.50
C LYS A 179 -1.59 16.59 11.22
N ARG A 180 -2.31 15.95 10.29
CA ARG A 180 -2.83 16.55 9.05
C ARG A 180 -4.30 16.91 9.21
N ALA A 181 -4.77 17.83 8.37
CA ALA A 181 -6.19 18.19 8.32
C ALA A 181 -7.07 16.95 8.12
N GLY A 182 -8.12 16.83 8.94
CA GLY A 182 -9.00 15.65 8.95
C GLY A 182 -8.28 14.31 9.14
N PHE A 183 -7.09 14.24 9.78
CA PHE A 183 -6.25 13.03 9.80
C PHE A 183 -5.97 12.48 8.39
N GLY A 184 -5.72 13.37 7.42
CA GLY A 184 -5.48 13.02 6.02
C GLY A 184 -6.74 12.74 5.21
N THR A 185 -7.94 12.81 5.80
CA THR A 185 -9.20 12.61 5.06
C THR A 185 -9.65 13.84 4.25
N GLU A 186 -9.11 15.02 4.57
CA GLU A 186 -9.45 16.30 3.92
C GLU A 186 -8.37 16.77 2.91
N LEU A 187 -7.53 15.87 2.42
CA LEU A 187 -6.53 16.19 1.38
C LEU A 187 -7.23 16.62 0.09
N ARG A 188 -6.82 17.78 -0.45
CA ARG A 188 -7.37 18.32 -1.69
C ARG A 188 -6.85 17.57 -2.92
N GLU A 189 -7.54 17.71 -4.05
CA GLU A 189 -7.16 17.02 -5.28
C GLU A 189 -5.77 17.42 -5.80
N ASP A 190 -5.38 18.69 -5.65
CA ASP A 190 -4.03 19.18 -5.96
C ASP A 190 -2.96 18.53 -5.07
N GLU A 191 -3.25 18.37 -3.78
CA GLU A 191 -2.33 17.73 -2.82
C GLU A 191 -2.16 16.24 -3.13
N LEU A 192 -3.26 15.53 -3.41
CA LEU A 192 -3.23 14.12 -3.83
C LEU A 192 -2.46 13.94 -5.14
N LYS A 193 -2.62 14.85 -6.09
CA LYS A 193 -1.86 14.86 -7.33
C LYS A 193 -0.37 15.00 -7.08
N GLU A 194 0.04 15.95 -6.25
CA GLU A 194 1.46 16.16 -5.89
C GLU A 194 2.03 14.95 -5.15
N ILE A 195 1.30 14.36 -4.19
CA ILE A 195 1.70 13.12 -3.53
C ILE A 195 1.91 12.03 -4.59
N VAL A 196 0.95 11.77 -5.47
CA VAL A 196 1.05 10.72 -6.50
C VAL A 196 2.21 10.96 -7.47
N GLN A 197 2.46 12.21 -7.84
CA GLN A 197 3.63 12.57 -8.65
C GLN A 197 4.93 12.24 -7.91
N HIS A 198 4.98 12.52 -6.60
CA HIS A 198 6.11 12.17 -5.74
C HIS A 198 6.35 10.66 -5.68
N LEU A 199 5.29 9.85 -5.67
CA LEU A 199 5.40 8.38 -5.73
C LEU A 199 5.87 7.86 -7.11
N GLY A 200 6.17 8.75 -8.07
CA GLY A 200 6.55 8.41 -9.44
C GLY A 200 5.35 8.11 -10.35
N GLY A 201 4.16 8.54 -9.94
CA GLY A 201 2.93 8.45 -10.71
C GLY A 201 2.02 7.30 -10.32
N ARG A 202 0.84 7.28 -10.96
CA ARG A 202 -0.26 6.34 -10.68
C ARG A 202 0.17 4.87 -10.66
N ASN A 203 1.03 4.46 -11.59
CA ASN A 203 1.40 3.04 -11.74
C ASN A 203 2.30 2.52 -10.62
N ASN A 204 2.84 3.39 -9.77
CA ASN A 204 3.60 3.01 -8.58
C ASN A 204 2.73 2.97 -7.31
N VAL A 205 1.43 3.25 -7.44
CA VAL A 205 0.45 3.16 -6.35
C VAL A 205 -0.31 1.85 -6.53
N ASP A 206 -0.13 0.90 -5.62
CA ASP A 206 -0.89 -0.37 -5.68
C ASP A 206 -2.40 -0.12 -5.51
N ASP A 207 -3.22 -0.84 -6.27
CA ASP A 207 -4.68 -0.68 -6.21
C ASP A 207 -5.27 -1.27 -4.91
N ASP A 208 -4.55 -2.21 -4.31
CA ASP A 208 -4.83 -2.83 -3.02
C ASP A 208 -3.88 -2.36 -1.91
N TRP A 209 -3.20 -1.22 -2.05
CA TRP A 209 -2.20 -0.73 -1.09
C TRP A 209 -2.68 -0.71 0.37
N CYS A 210 -3.99 -0.55 0.59
CA CYS A 210 -4.56 -0.62 1.92
C CYS A 210 -4.89 -2.05 2.39
N ALA A 211 -5.11 -3.02 1.52
CA ALA A 211 -5.63 -4.36 1.85
C ALA A 211 -4.77 -5.11 2.87
N SER A 212 -3.45 -4.92 2.84
CA SER A 212 -2.52 -5.45 3.85
C SER A 212 -2.65 -4.78 5.23
N LEU A 213 -3.13 -3.54 5.30
CA LEU A 213 -3.35 -2.79 6.55
C LEU A 213 -4.68 -3.14 7.25
N TRP A 214 -5.62 -3.77 6.56
CA TRP A 214 -6.94 -4.13 7.12
C TRP A 214 -6.98 -5.52 7.78
N ASN A 215 -5.95 -6.34 7.60
CA ASN A 215 -5.90 -7.73 8.08
C ASN A 215 -5.12 -7.85 9.40
N ASP A 216 -5.53 -7.13 10.45
CA ASP A 216 -5.05 -7.27 11.84
C ASP A 216 -3.60 -6.80 12.14
N VAL A 217 -2.93 -6.12 11.18
CA VAL A 217 -1.58 -5.54 11.38
C VAL A 217 -1.61 -4.14 12.01
N TYR A 218 -2.80 -3.61 12.30
CA TYR A 218 -2.98 -2.21 12.70
C TYR A 218 -3.84 -2.07 13.95
N ASP A 219 -3.32 -1.39 14.97
CA ASP A 219 -4.09 -0.92 16.12
C ASP A 219 -4.59 0.51 15.90
N PRO A 220 -5.92 0.74 15.92
CA PRO A 220 -6.52 2.04 15.62
C PRO A 220 -6.30 3.14 16.65
N ARG A 221 -5.68 2.82 17.79
CA ARG A 221 -5.30 3.82 18.78
C ARG A 221 -4.09 4.63 18.35
N TYR A 222 -3.24 4.09 17.46
CA TYR A 222 -2.13 4.83 16.88
C TYR A 222 -2.61 5.83 15.84
N GLU A 223 -2.62 7.11 16.19
CA GLU A 223 -3.14 8.16 15.32
C GLU A 223 -2.29 8.36 14.05
N ASP A 224 -0.96 8.13 14.12
CA ASP A 224 -0.06 8.11 12.96
C ASP A 224 -0.43 7.01 11.97
N ASN A 225 -0.72 5.80 12.48
CA ASN A 225 -1.15 4.70 11.64
C ASN A 225 -2.55 4.93 11.06
N LYS A 226 -3.48 5.47 11.85
CA LYS A 226 -4.82 5.86 11.37
C LYS A 226 -4.73 6.83 10.22
N GLN A 227 -3.87 7.83 10.37
CA GLN A 227 -3.63 8.81 9.33
C GLN A 227 -2.97 8.19 8.10
N MET A 228 -1.99 7.31 8.28
CA MET A 228 -1.34 6.60 7.17
C MET A 228 -2.36 5.80 6.35
N VAL A 229 -3.25 5.05 7.01
CA VAL A 229 -4.35 4.33 6.35
C VAL A 229 -5.24 5.28 5.56
N ASN A 230 -5.60 6.44 6.14
CA ASN A 230 -6.44 7.43 5.46
C ASN A 230 -5.74 8.03 4.24
N VAL A 231 -4.47 8.43 4.36
CA VAL A 231 -3.69 9.00 3.26
C VAL A 231 -3.51 7.97 2.15
N MET A 232 -3.10 6.75 2.48
CA MET A 232 -2.94 5.66 1.51
C MET A 232 -4.27 5.35 0.78
N ARG A 233 -5.39 5.33 1.52
CA ARG A 233 -6.72 5.15 0.92
C ARG A 233 -7.10 6.29 -0.01
N ALA A 234 -6.83 7.54 0.39
CA ALA A 234 -7.12 8.71 -0.44
C ALA A 234 -6.28 8.68 -1.73
N VAL A 235 -5.00 8.34 -1.63
CA VAL A 235 -4.07 8.20 -2.76
C VAL A 235 -4.50 7.06 -3.70
N SER A 236 -4.82 5.88 -3.16
CA SER A 236 -5.33 4.75 -3.96
C SER A 236 -6.67 5.10 -4.62
N THR A 237 -7.59 5.76 -3.91
CA THR A 237 -8.89 6.19 -4.48
C THR A 237 -8.70 7.23 -5.59
N TYR A 238 -7.76 8.16 -5.43
CA TYR A 238 -7.42 9.12 -6.46
C TYR A 238 -6.91 8.42 -7.73
N CYS A 239 -6.03 7.42 -7.55
CA CYS A 239 -5.40 6.65 -8.63
C CYS A 239 -6.33 5.65 -9.33
N TRP A 240 -7.21 4.98 -8.58
CA TRP A 240 -7.94 3.79 -9.06
C TRP A 240 -9.46 3.86 -8.89
N GLY A 241 -9.94 4.82 -8.09
CA GLY A 241 -11.36 5.01 -7.82
C GLY A 241 -12.17 5.56 -9.00
N ARG A 242 -13.46 5.82 -8.73
CA ARG A 242 -14.37 6.40 -9.73
C ARG A 242 -13.83 7.75 -10.23
N GLY A 243 -13.87 7.95 -11.55
CA GLY A 243 -13.35 9.15 -12.21
C GLY A 243 -11.84 9.13 -12.50
N ALA A 244 -11.07 8.15 -11.99
CA ALA A 244 -9.62 8.10 -12.23
C ALA A 244 -9.29 8.00 -13.72
N ARG A 245 -9.99 7.14 -14.46
CA ARG A 245 -9.78 6.99 -15.92
C ARG A 245 -9.94 8.31 -16.68
N ALA A 246 -10.94 9.13 -16.33
CA ALA A 246 -11.14 10.43 -16.97
C ALA A 246 -10.03 11.43 -16.58
N ARG A 247 -9.64 11.48 -15.30
CA ARG A 247 -8.54 12.35 -14.82
C ARG A 247 -7.21 12.07 -15.54
N PHE A 248 -6.88 10.79 -15.72
CA PHE A 248 -5.62 10.40 -16.37
C PHE A 248 -5.70 10.37 -17.91
N ALA A 249 -6.88 10.16 -18.52
CA ALA A 249 -7.05 10.26 -19.97
C ALA A 249 -6.95 11.71 -20.46
N ASN A 250 -7.60 12.65 -19.76
CA ASN A 250 -7.54 14.09 -20.10
C ASN A 250 -6.12 14.65 -20.01
N LYS A 251 -5.24 14.05 -19.20
CA LYS A 251 -3.83 14.42 -19.10
C LYS A 251 -3.03 13.97 -20.33
N VAL A 252 -3.26 12.76 -20.83
CA VAL A 252 -2.61 12.26 -22.06
C VAL A 252 -3.00 13.13 -23.25
N ASP A 253 -4.27 13.55 -23.34
CA ASP A 253 -4.74 14.46 -24.39
C ASP A 253 -4.16 15.87 -24.24
N ALA A 254 -4.04 16.41 -23.02
CA ALA A 254 -3.40 17.70 -22.77
C ALA A 254 -1.89 17.69 -23.10
N ASP A 255 -1.19 16.62 -22.71
CA ASP A 255 0.25 16.45 -22.99
C ASP A 255 0.48 16.25 -24.51
N LEU A 256 -0.36 15.49 -25.22
CA LEU A 256 -0.34 15.34 -26.69
C LEU A 256 -0.66 16.66 -27.43
N ASN A 257 -1.62 17.43 -26.94
CA ASN A 257 -1.98 18.73 -27.52
C ASN A 257 -0.90 19.80 -27.27
N SER A 258 -0.15 19.72 -26.17
CA SER A 258 1.02 20.58 -25.93
C SER A 258 2.23 20.19 -26.78
N PHE A 259 2.37 18.91 -27.16
CA PHE A 259 3.42 18.44 -28.08
C PHE A 259 3.13 18.73 -29.55
N THR A 260 1.87 19.01 -29.91
CA THR A 260 1.45 19.34 -31.29
C THR A 260 1.23 20.84 -31.51
N GLY A 261 1.35 21.65 -30.46
CA GLY A 261 1.32 23.12 -30.53
C GLY A 261 2.67 23.71 -30.93
N ASP A 262 3.01 23.58 -32.22
CA ASP A 262 3.82 24.51 -33.04
C ASP A 262 4.41 23.75 -34.24
N VAL A 263 3.55 23.33 -35.18
CA VAL A 263 3.98 23.12 -36.56
C VAL A 263 3.30 24.20 -37.40
N PRO A 264 4.04 25.20 -37.90
CA PRO A 264 3.48 26.23 -38.75
C PRO A 264 2.78 25.62 -39.96
N SER A 265 1.55 26.06 -40.20
CA SER A 265 0.59 25.63 -41.25
C SER A 265 1.07 25.86 -42.71
N ALA A 266 2.38 25.98 -42.96
CA ALA A 266 2.95 26.29 -44.26
C ALA A 266 3.48 25.07 -45.04
N TYR A 267 3.51 23.87 -44.47
CA TYR A 267 4.14 22.70 -45.12
C TYR A 267 3.20 21.64 -45.71
N ILE A 268 1.88 21.76 -45.52
CA ILE A 268 0.92 20.74 -46.02
C ILE A 268 0.29 21.13 -47.39
N HIS A 269 0.61 22.30 -47.94
CA HIS A 269 -0.03 22.78 -49.18
C HIS A 269 0.70 22.47 -50.51
N SER A 270 1.77 21.65 -50.52
CA SER A 270 2.50 21.36 -51.77
C SER A 270 2.20 20.01 -52.44
N LEU A 271 1.25 19.21 -51.92
CA LEU A 271 0.92 17.90 -52.47
C LEU A 271 -0.60 17.64 -52.56
N MET A 272 -1.33 18.57 -53.17
CA MET A 272 -2.58 18.28 -53.89
C MET A 272 -2.59 19.21 -55.11
N GLU A 273 -2.67 18.69 -56.34
CA GLU A 273 -3.91 18.35 -57.06
C GLU A 273 -3.57 17.75 -58.46
N PRO A 274 -4.53 17.30 -59.30
CA PRO A 274 -5.76 16.54 -59.02
C PRO A 274 -5.97 15.37 -60.02
N GLY A 275 -6.68 14.33 -59.60
CA GLY A 275 -7.22 13.29 -60.49
C GLY A 275 -8.62 12.91 -60.06
N ALA A 276 -9.61 13.32 -60.84
CA ALA A 276 -11.04 13.21 -60.57
C ALA A 276 -11.51 11.77 -60.28
N GLY A 277 -12.36 11.63 -59.27
CA GLY A 277 -13.06 10.39 -58.97
C GLY A 277 -13.90 10.50 -57.70
N SER A 278 -15.13 10.99 -57.84
CA SER A 278 -16.16 10.98 -56.80
C SER A 278 -16.40 9.55 -56.28
N VAL A 279 -16.05 9.26 -55.02
CA VAL A 279 -16.72 8.23 -54.20
C VAL A 279 -16.70 8.65 -52.73
N ALA A 280 -17.91 8.85 -52.19
CA ALA A 280 -18.35 8.81 -50.79
C ALA A 280 -17.35 9.13 -49.65
N ASN A 281 -17.72 10.15 -48.87
CA ASN A 281 -17.27 10.39 -47.50
C ASN A 281 -17.36 9.13 -46.62
N PHE A 282 -16.24 8.43 -46.42
CA PHE A 282 -16.04 7.52 -45.30
C PHE A 282 -15.12 8.20 -44.29
N LYS A 283 -15.69 8.59 -43.14
CA LYS A 283 -14.88 8.86 -41.93
C LYS A 283 -14.14 7.56 -41.57
N PRO A 284 -12.84 7.60 -41.24
CA PRO A 284 -12.17 6.41 -40.76
C PRO A 284 -12.78 6.06 -39.40
N LEU A 285 -13.44 4.90 -39.35
CA LEU A 285 -13.91 4.30 -38.11
C LEU A 285 -12.67 4.08 -37.24
N ALA A 286 -12.69 4.68 -36.05
CA ALA A 286 -11.66 4.52 -35.05
C ALA A 286 -11.21 3.05 -34.97
N THR A 287 -9.90 2.83 -34.99
CA THR A 287 -9.26 1.53 -34.78
C THR A 287 -9.89 0.83 -33.58
N MET A 288 -10.84 -0.08 -33.84
CA MET A 288 -11.33 -0.99 -32.82
C MET A 288 -10.16 -1.87 -32.42
N ASN A 289 -9.69 -1.65 -31.18
CA ASN A 289 -8.83 -2.54 -30.44
C ASN A 289 -9.26 -4.01 -30.70
N LEU A 290 -8.29 -4.89 -30.98
CA LEU A 290 -8.47 -6.33 -31.24
C LEU A 290 -9.43 -6.99 -30.23
N ILE A 291 -9.39 -6.57 -28.96
CA ILE A 291 -10.27 -7.00 -27.87
C ILE A 291 -11.73 -6.64 -28.17
N GLY A 292 -11.99 -5.44 -28.68
CA GLY A 292 -13.33 -5.00 -29.08
C GLY A 292 -13.89 -5.83 -30.24
N MET A 293 -13.05 -6.22 -31.20
CA MET A 293 -13.47 -7.12 -32.29
C MET A 293 -13.74 -8.55 -31.80
N MET A 294 -12.94 -9.04 -30.84
CA MET A 294 -13.17 -10.35 -30.22
C MET A 294 -14.46 -10.38 -29.40
N ILE A 295 -14.74 -9.36 -28.60
CA ILE A 295 -15.99 -9.26 -27.82
C ILE A 295 -17.19 -9.20 -28.76
N LEU A 296 -17.11 -8.40 -29.83
CA LEU A 296 -18.19 -8.31 -30.82
C LEU A 296 -18.43 -9.64 -31.53
N ALA A 297 -17.37 -10.37 -31.89
CA ALA A 297 -17.47 -11.70 -32.49
C ALA A 297 -18.13 -12.73 -31.56
N VAL A 298 -17.78 -12.71 -30.26
CA VAL A 298 -18.40 -13.57 -29.23
C VAL A 298 -19.88 -13.23 -29.06
N LEU A 299 -20.24 -11.95 -29.00
CA LEU A 299 -21.64 -11.52 -28.89
C LEU A 299 -22.46 -11.95 -30.11
N ILE A 300 -21.95 -11.75 -31.32
CA ILE A 300 -22.62 -12.18 -32.57
C ILE A 300 -22.82 -13.71 -32.59
N HIS A 301 -21.84 -14.47 -32.07
CA HIS A 301 -21.96 -15.93 -31.99
C HIS A 301 -22.98 -16.37 -30.92
N PHE A 302 -23.01 -15.68 -29.78
CA PHE A 302 -23.96 -15.95 -28.68
C PHE A 302 -25.41 -15.78 -29.12
N PHE A 303 -25.71 -14.72 -29.87
CA PHE A 303 -27.05 -14.50 -30.40
C PHE A 303 -27.45 -15.47 -31.51
N ARG A 304 -26.50 -16.20 -32.10
CA ARG A 304 -26.77 -17.22 -33.14
C ARG A 304 -26.88 -18.63 -32.59
N ASN A 305 -26.12 -18.97 -31.54
CA ASN A 305 -26.19 -20.28 -30.91
C ASN A 305 -25.78 -20.19 -29.42
N PRO A 306 -26.75 -20.10 -28.50
CA PRO A 306 -26.48 -19.81 -27.09
C PRO A 306 -25.78 -20.96 -26.35
N THR A 307 -25.93 -22.20 -26.81
CA THR A 307 -25.34 -23.38 -26.16
C THR A 307 -23.86 -23.58 -26.45
N ALA A 308 -23.38 -23.20 -27.64
CA ALA A 308 -21.95 -23.29 -27.98
C ALA A 308 -21.13 -22.11 -27.42
N THR A 309 -21.75 -20.94 -27.31
CA THR A 309 -21.04 -19.70 -26.95
C THR A 309 -20.88 -19.52 -25.44
N GLY A 310 -21.75 -20.11 -24.62
CA GLY A 310 -21.60 -20.15 -23.16
C GLY A 310 -20.26 -20.77 -22.73
N TRP A 311 -19.83 -21.84 -23.40
CA TRP A 311 -18.54 -22.49 -23.11
C TRP A 311 -17.34 -21.65 -23.53
N LEU A 312 -17.43 -20.88 -24.62
CA LEU A 312 -16.36 -19.95 -25.02
C LEU A 312 -16.20 -18.79 -24.05
N VAL A 313 -17.30 -18.27 -23.50
CA VAL A 313 -17.28 -17.23 -22.45
C VAL A 313 -16.72 -17.79 -21.14
N VAL A 314 -17.11 -19.01 -20.75
CA VAL A 314 -16.57 -19.68 -19.55
C VAL A 314 -15.08 -19.95 -19.70
N ILE A 315 -14.62 -20.47 -20.84
CA ILE A 315 -13.20 -20.71 -21.12
C ILE A 315 -12.41 -19.39 -21.15
N TYR A 316 -12.97 -18.33 -21.75
CA TYR A 316 -12.34 -17.01 -21.79
C TYR A 316 -12.22 -16.38 -20.39
N CYS A 317 -13.27 -16.48 -19.56
CA CYS A 317 -13.26 -16.03 -18.17
C CYS A 317 -12.35 -16.86 -17.26
N LEU A 318 -12.19 -18.16 -17.54
CA LEU A 318 -11.23 -19.03 -16.85
C LEU A 318 -9.78 -18.76 -17.27
N TYR A 319 -9.53 -18.44 -18.54
CA TYR A 319 -8.17 -18.24 -19.07
C TYR A 319 -7.55 -16.89 -18.69
N TRP A 320 -8.35 -15.84 -18.47
CA TRP A 320 -7.85 -14.48 -18.25
C TRP A 320 -8.01 -13.93 -16.82
N ASP A 321 -8.53 -14.73 -15.88
CA ASP A 321 -8.82 -14.38 -14.47
C ASP A 321 -9.03 -12.87 -14.19
N ILE A 322 -9.99 -12.28 -14.91
CA ILE A 322 -10.31 -10.87 -14.74
C ILE A 322 -11.12 -10.76 -13.45
N ARG A 323 -10.47 -10.31 -12.37
CA ARG A 323 -11.08 -9.75 -11.16
C ARG A 323 -12.06 -10.67 -10.41
N GLY A 324 -11.66 -11.90 -10.08
CA GLY A 324 -12.42 -12.73 -9.13
C GLY A 324 -13.81 -13.18 -9.60
N ILE A 325 -14.11 -13.03 -10.89
CA ILE A 325 -15.34 -13.53 -11.53
C ILE A 325 -15.40 -15.06 -11.48
N ARG A 326 -14.26 -15.75 -11.36
CA ARG A 326 -14.15 -17.20 -11.21
C ARG A 326 -15.03 -17.75 -10.07
N SER A 327 -15.03 -17.09 -8.92
CA SER A 327 -15.81 -17.52 -7.75
C SER A 327 -17.32 -17.36 -7.95
N TRP A 328 -17.72 -16.33 -8.70
CA TRP A 328 -19.12 -16.05 -9.03
C TRP A 328 -19.64 -16.98 -10.13
N LEU A 329 -18.84 -17.25 -11.17
CA LEU A 329 -19.17 -18.20 -12.23
C LEU A 329 -19.21 -19.65 -11.73
N LEU A 330 -18.33 -20.06 -10.82
CA LEU A 330 -18.38 -21.38 -10.20
C LEU A 330 -19.62 -21.57 -9.33
N ARG A 331 -20.08 -20.51 -8.64
CA ARG A 331 -21.37 -20.53 -7.92
C ARG A 331 -22.55 -20.61 -8.87
N LEU A 332 -22.55 -19.82 -9.95
CA LEU A 332 -23.62 -19.83 -10.94
C LEU A 332 -23.71 -21.18 -11.68
N ALA A 333 -22.56 -21.79 -11.99
CA ALA A 333 -22.49 -23.12 -12.59
C ALA A 333 -22.93 -24.22 -11.61
N ALA A 334 -22.64 -24.09 -10.32
CA ALA A 334 -23.15 -24.99 -9.30
C ALA A 334 -24.68 -24.87 -9.13
N GLU A 335 -25.24 -23.67 -9.22
CA GLU A 335 -26.70 -23.43 -9.18
C GLU A 335 -27.42 -23.96 -10.43
N TYR A 336 -26.79 -23.94 -11.61
CA TYR A 336 -27.38 -24.42 -12.86
C TYR A 336 -27.12 -25.90 -13.18
N MET A 337 -26.20 -26.56 -12.47
CA MET A 337 -25.87 -27.98 -12.68
C MET A 337 -26.42 -28.91 -11.60
N ASP A 338 -27.27 -28.42 -10.69
CA ASP A 338 -28.05 -29.28 -9.80
C ASP A 338 -29.23 -29.91 -10.58
N PRO A 339 -29.29 -31.23 -10.81
CA PRO A 339 -30.30 -31.86 -11.68
C PRO A 339 -31.69 -31.99 -11.02
N ALA A 340 -32.01 -31.18 -10.02
CA ALA A 340 -33.21 -31.32 -9.20
C ALA A 340 -34.07 -30.05 -9.14
N VAL A 341 -34.52 -29.57 -10.31
CA VAL A 341 -35.81 -28.88 -10.51
C VAL A 341 -36.42 -29.32 -11.83
#